data_AF-A0A345C3Z4-F1
#
_entry.id   AF-A0A345C3Z4-F1
#
_cell.length_a   1.000
_cell.length_b   1.000
_cell.length_c   1.000
_cell.angle_alpha   90.00
_cell.angle_beta   90.00
_cell.angle_gamma   90.00
#
_symmetry.space_group_name_H-M   'P 1'
#
loop_
_entity.id
_entity.type
_entity.pdbx_description
1 polymer ?
#
loop_
_entity_poly.entity_id
_entity_poly.type
_entity_poly.pdbx_seq_one_letter_code
_entity_poly.pdbx_strand_id
1 'polypeptide(L)'
;MKFAWIAWWIVSGFWLALFAAGSIFLAQRDVDATGAVQIPEIIMLNIFVLACFYNPFAHSTWLVAMVIVRHKRIQETSVQEFKAFLVMKRVRQQGFMLISVGN
;
A
#
# COMPACT_ATOMS: atom_id res chain seq x y z
N MET A 1 11.15 0.91 -7.05
CA MET A 1 11.60 0.05 -5.93
C MET A 1 11.64 0.79 -4.60
N LYS A 2 12.32 1.94 -4.49
CA LYS A 2 12.45 2.70 -3.22
C LYS A 2 11.10 3.11 -2.59
N PHE A 3 10.16 3.62 -3.40
CA PHE A 3 8.87 4.11 -2.90
C PHE A 3 7.99 3.01 -2.29
N ALA A 4 7.90 1.85 -2.94
CA ALA A 4 7.14 0.72 -2.41
C ALA A 4 7.75 0.17 -1.09
N TRP A 5 9.08 0.23 -0.98
CA TRP A 5 9.79 -0.18 0.22
C TRP A 5 9.56 0.78 1.40
N ILE A 6 9.56 2.09 1.14
CA ILE A 6 9.20 3.11 2.14
C ILE A 6 7.72 3.01 2.53
N ALA A 7 6.81 2.83 1.56
CA ALA A 7 5.38 2.64 1.83
C ALA A 7 5.12 1.39 2.69
N TRP A 8 5.84 0.29 2.42
CA TRP A 8 5.80 -0.91 3.26
C TRP A 8 6.15 -0.60 4.72
N TRP A 9 7.28 0.05 4.97
CA TRP A 9 7.68 0.39 6.34
C TRP A 9 6.70 1.30 7.06
N ILE A 10 6.10 2.28 6.37
CA ILE A 10 5.09 3.17 6.96
C ILE A 10 3.84 2.38 7.36
N VAL A 11 3.32 1.53 6.46
CA VAL A 11 2.12 0.73 6.72
C VAL A 11 2.39 -0.28 7.85
N SER A 12 3.51 -1.01 7.79
CA SER A 12 3.89 -1.96 8.85
C SER A 12 4.11 -1.27 10.19
N GLY A 13 4.79 -0.12 10.20
CA GLY A 13 5.02 0.67 11.42
C GLY A 13 3.72 1.17 12.05
N PHE A 14 2.77 1.64 11.23
CA PHE A 14 1.44 2.05 11.69
C PHE A 14 0.69 0.88 12.36
N TRP A 15 0.65 -0.29 11.73
CA TRP A 15 0.01 -1.48 12.29
C TRP A 15 0.68 -1.96 13.58
N LEU A 16 2.02 -1.95 13.61
CA LEU A 16 2.79 -2.31 14.80
C LEU A 16 2.54 -1.34 15.96
N ALA A 17 2.49 -0.04 15.70
CA ALA A 17 2.20 0.97 16.70
C ALA A 17 0.79 0.82 17.27
N LEU A 18 -0.20 0.57 16.41
CA LEU A 18 -1.57 0.32 16.81
C LEU A 18 -1.70 -0.96 17.66
N PHE A 19 -1.03 -2.05 17.27
CA PHE A 19 -1.00 -3.28 18.05
C PHE A 19 -0.34 -3.08 19.41
N ALA A 20 0.78 -2.36 19.47
CA ALA A 20 1.48 -2.05 20.71
C ALA A 20 0.61 -1.19 21.64
N ALA A 21 -0.02 -0.14 21.12
CA ALA A 21 -0.93 0.71 21.88
C ALA A 21 -2.12 -0.08 22.43
N GLY A 22 -2.74 -0.94 21.61
CA GLY A 22 -3.82 -1.83 22.03
C GLY A 22 -3.37 -2.81 23.11
N SER A 23 -2.18 -3.41 22.97
CA SER A 23 -1.62 -4.35 23.95
C SER A 23 -1.35 -3.68 25.29
N ILE A 24 -0.77 -2.47 25.30
CA ILE A 24 -0.55 -1.69 26.53
C ILE A 24 -1.88 -1.37 27.20
N PHE A 25 -2.87 -0.93 26.42
CA PHE A 25 -4.21 -0.64 26.93
C PHE A 25 -4.87 -1.87 27.56
N LEU A 26 -4.71 -3.05 26.95
CA LEU A 26 -5.21 -4.31 27.49
C LEU A 26 -4.46 -4.77 28.75
N ALA A 27 -3.16 -4.47 28.86
CA ALA A 27 -2.33 -4.85 29.98
C ALA A 27 -2.51 -3.97 31.22
N GLN A 28 -2.97 -2.72 31.05
CA GLN A 28 -3.23 -1.77 32.15
C GLN A 28 -4.62 -1.93 32.77
N ARG A 29 -5.42 -2.88 32.30
CA ARG A 29 -6.78 -3.09 32.78
C ARG A 29 -6.83 -4.13 33.89
N ASP A 30 -7.47 -3.75 34.99
CA ASP A 30 -7.77 -4.65 36.11
C ASP A 30 -9.07 -5.42 35.93
N VAL A 31 -10.00 -4.88 35.14
CA VAL A 31 -11.34 -5.44 34.91
C VAL A 31 -11.62 -5.53 33.42
N ASP A 32 -12.09 -6.69 32.98
CA ASP A 32 -12.50 -6.94 31.60
C ASP A 32 -13.85 -6.28 31.26
N ALA A 33 -14.36 -6.48 30.04
CA ALA A 33 -15.65 -5.91 29.63
C ALA A 33 -16.86 -6.61 30.28
N THR A 34 -16.66 -7.77 30.90
CA THR A 34 -17.70 -8.56 31.57
C THR A 34 -17.79 -8.27 33.07
N GLY A 35 -16.88 -7.47 33.61
CA GLY A 35 -16.79 -7.17 35.04
C GLY A 35 -15.91 -8.14 35.82
N ALA A 36 -15.23 -9.07 35.13
CA ALA A 36 -14.32 -10.04 35.73
C ALA A 36 -12.91 -9.45 35.90
N VAL A 37 -12.24 -9.83 36.99
CA VAL A 37 -10.85 -9.43 37.26
C VAL A 37 -9.90 -10.10 36.26
N GLN A 38 -9.04 -9.32 35.65
CA GLN A 38 -8.06 -9.80 34.66
C GLN A 38 -6.85 -10.40 35.37
N ILE A 39 -6.79 -11.73 35.44
CA ILE A 39 -5.56 -12.45 35.82
C ILE A 39 -4.53 -12.45 34.67
N PRO A 40 -3.22 -12.62 34.97
CA PRO A 40 -2.16 -12.55 33.96
C PRO A 40 -2.38 -13.45 32.73
N GLU A 41 -2.92 -14.64 32.94
CA GLU A 41 -3.24 -15.59 31.86
C GLU A 41 -4.33 -15.05 30.91
N ILE A 42 -5.36 -14.41 31.45
CA ILE A 42 -6.44 -13.81 30.66
C ILE A 42 -5.91 -12.60 29.89
N ILE A 43 -5.03 -11.79 30.48
CA ILE A 43 -4.38 -10.66 29.78
C ILE A 43 -3.61 -11.16 28.55
N MET A 44 -2.82 -12.23 28.70
CA MET A 44 -2.08 -12.81 27.58
C MET A 44 -3.00 -13.39 26.51
N LEU A 45 -4.08 -14.07 26.91
CA LEU A 45 -5.09 -14.57 25.97
C LEU A 45 -5.73 -13.42 25.18
N ASN A 46 -6.04 -12.31 25.85
CA ASN A 46 -6.67 -11.15 25.23
C ASN A 46 -5.74 -10.44 24.25
N ILE A 47 -4.44 -10.34 24.57
CA ILE A 47 -3.40 -9.86 23.64
C ILE A 47 -3.24 -10.81 22.45
N PHE A 48 -3.34 -12.12 22.66
CA PHE A 48 -3.29 -13.09 21.57
C PHE A 48 -4.49 -12.96 20.63
N VAL A 49 -5.70 -12.82 21.18
CA VAL A 49 -6.92 -12.53 20.40
C VAL A 49 -6.77 -11.23 19.62
N LEU A 50 -6.21 -10.18 20.23
CA LEU A 50 -5.91 -8.92 19.56
C LEU A 50 -4.94 -9.13 18.38
N ALA A 51 -3.90 -9.95 18.55
CA ALA A 51 -2.95 -10.27 17.49
C ALA A 51 -3.61 -11.04 16.33
N CYS A 52 -4.46 -12.02 16.64
CA CYS A 52 -5.24 -12.76 15.63
C CYS A 52 -6.17 -11.85 14.84
N PHE A 53 -6.78 -10.86 15.49
CA PHE A 53 -7.62 -9.87 14.83
C PHE A 53 -6.81 -8.94 13.92
N TYR A 54 -5.61 -8.51 14.32
CA TYR A 54 -4.79 -7.58 13.54
C TYR A 54 -4.25 -8.16 12.22
N ASN A 55 -3.97 -9.46 12.18
CA ASN A 55 -3.33 -10.12 11.03
C ASN A 55 -4.09 -9.93 9.69
N PRO A 56 -5.41 -10.20 9.57
CA PRO A 56 -6.15 -9.97 8.32
C PRO A 56 -6.25 -8.49 7.92
N PHE A 57 -6.31 -7.56 8.88
CA PHE A 57 -6.38 -6.13 8.58
C PHE A 57 -5.04 -5.56 8.07
N ALA A 58 -3.93 -6.00 8.66
CA ALA A 58 -2.60 -5.66 8.15
C ALA A 58 -2.41 -6.14 6.71
N HIS A 59 -2.81 -7.38 6.41
CA HIS A 59 -2.70 -7.94 5.06
C HIS A 59 -3.58 -7.24 4.02
N SER A 60 -4.81 -6.87 4.39
CA SER A 60 -5.73 -6.18 3.48
C SER A 60 -5.25 -4.78 3.09
N THR A 61 -4.65 -4.01 4.02
CA THR A 61 -4.07 -2.70 3.66
C THR A 61 -2.89 -2.80 2.70
N TRP A 62 -2.09 -3.86 2.78
CA TRP A 62 -1.02 -4.09 1.82
C TRP A 62 -1.54 -4.34 0.41
N LEU A 63 -2.59 -5.15 0.28
CA LEU A 63 -3.24 -5.40 -1.02
C LEU A 63 -3.72 -4.09 -1.65
N VAL A 64 -4.35 -3.21 -0.88
CA VAL A 64 -4.81 -1.90 -1.36
C VAL A 64 -3.64 -1.03 -1.83
N ALA A 65 -2.57 -0.92 -1.03
CA ALA A 65 -1.38 -0.16 -1.42
C ALA A 65 -0.77 -0.67 -2.74
N MET A 66 -0.74 -2.00 -2.91
CA MET A 66 -0.17 -2.63 -4.10
C MET A 66 -1.04 -2.41 -5.35
N VAL A 67 -2.37 -2.41 -5.21
CA VAL A 67 -3.30 -2.05 -6.28
C VAL A 67 -3.10 -0.59 -6.71
N ILE A 68 -2.96 0.34 -5.77
CA ILE A 68 -2.75 1.77 -6.07
C ILE A 68 -1.43 1.97 -6.84
N VAL A 69 -0.35 1.34 -6.38
CA VAL A 69 0.96 1.40 -7.05
C VAL A 69 0.87 0.84 -8.47
N ARG A 70 0.15 -0.28 -8.66
CA ARG A 70 -0.06 -0.88 -9.98
C ARG A 70 -0.80 0.07 -10.92
N HIS A 71 -1.86 0.73 -10.44
CA HIS A 71 -2.64 1.66 -11.26
C HIS A 71 -1.81 2.87 -11.71
N LYS A 72 -0.99 3.45 -10.83
CA LYS A 72 -0.09 4.57 -11.20
C LYS A 72 0.90 4.18 -12.30
N ARG A 73 1.50 2.99 -12.20
CA ARG A 73 2.47 2.52 -13.21
C ARG A 73 1.84 2.31 -14.58
N ILE A 74 0.61 1.80 -14.65
CA ILE A 74 -0.09 1.56 -15.93
C ILE A 74 -0.39 2.90 -16.63
N GLN A 75 -0.79 3.91 -15.87
CA GLN A 75 -1.04 5.25 -16.39
C GLN A 75 0.23 5.92 -16.93
N GLU A 76 1.37 5.75 -16.24
CA GLU A 76 2.63 6.29 -16.73
C GLU A 76 3.05 5.65 -18.06
N THR A 77 2.92 4.33 -18.20
CA THR A 77 3.28 3.63 -19.45
C THR A 77 2.41 4.05 -20.64
N SER A 78 1.10 4.17 -20.47
CA SER A 78 0.20 4.57 -21.57
C SER A 78 0.49 5.99 -22.07
N VAL A 79 0.84 6.91 -21.17
CA VAL A 79 1.25 8.27 -21.52
C VAL A 79 2.56 8.27 -22.30
N GLN A 80 3.52 7.41 -21.96
CA GLN A 80 4.78 7.29 -22.68
C GLN A 80 4.59 6.71 -24.08
N GLU A 81 3.77 5.67 -24.24
CA GLU A 81 3.45 5.11 -25.55
C GLU A 81 2.74 6.13 -26.45
N PHE A 82 1.81 6.91 -25.89
CA PHE A 82 1.15 7.98 -26.64
C PHE A 82 2.14 9.07 -27.09
N LYS A 83 3.07 9.49 -26.23
CA LYS A 83 4.14 10.43 -26.61
C LYS A 83 5.03 9.85 -27.73
N ALA A 84 5.44 8.59 -27.63
CA ALA A 84 6.24 7.91 -28.64
C ALA A 84 5.49 7.82 -29.99
N PHE A 85 4.20 7.51 -29.96
CA PHE A 85 3.33 7.51 -31.13
C PHE A 85 3.25 8.89 -31.79
N LEU A 86 3.09 9.96 -31.02
CA LEU A 86 3.06 11.32 -31.54
C LEU A 86 4.39 11.72 -32.20
N VAL A 87 5.52 11.36 -31.60
CA VAL A 87 6.85 11.59 -32.18
C VAL A 87 7.00 10.84 -33.50
N MET A 88 6.66 9.55 -33.54
CA MET A 88 6.70 8.76 -34.79
C MET A 88 5.80 9.34 -35.88
N LYS A 89 4.60 9.79 -35.53
CA LYS A 89 3.67 10.42 -36.48
C LYS A 89 4.24 11.72 -37.06
N ARG A 90 4.91 12.52 -36.23
CA ARG A 90 5.58 13.75 -36.66
C ARG A 90 6.74 13.46 -37.61
N VAL A 91 7.60 12.49 -37.28
CA VAL A 91 8.73 12.07 -38.14
C VAL A 91 8.22 11.59 -39.51
N ARG A 92 7.14 10.78 -39.52
CA ARG A 92 6.52 10.30 -40.76
C ARG A 92 6.01 11.44 -41.64
N GLN A 93 5.37 12.47 -41.06
CA GLN A 93 4.91 13.62 -41.83
C GLN A 93 6.06 14.46 -42.40
N GLN A 94 7.15 14.63 -41.67
CA GLN A 94 8.30 15.37 -42.19
C GLN A 94 9.06 14.62 -43.28
N GLY A 95 9.21 13.30 -43.15
CA GLY A 95 9.72 12.46 -44.24
C GLY A 95 8.88 12.56 -45.51
N PHE A 96 7.55 12.61 -45.38
CA PHE A 96 6.63 12.78 -46.52
C PHE A 96 6.76 14.16 -47.18
N MET A 97 6.93 15.24 -46.39
CA MET A 97 7.16 16.59 -46.92
C MET A 97 8.49 16.70 -47.70
N LEU A 98 9.55 16.07 -47.22
CA LEU A 98 10.86 16.10 -47.91
C LEU A 98 10.81 15.39 -49.27
N ILE A 99 10.02 14.32 -49.40
CA ILE A 99 9.84 13.60 -50.67
C ILE A 99 9.00 14.42 -51.67
N SER A 100 8.01 15.18 -51.18
CA SER A 100 7.13 15.99 -52.03
C SER A 100 7.75 17.28 -52.56
N VAL A 101 8.81 17.79 -51.93
CA VAL A 101 9.50 19.03 -52.35
C VAL A 101 10.70 18.73 -53.27
N GLY A 102 11.20 17.49 -53.25
CA GLY A 102 12.34 17.06 -54.06
C GLY A 102 11.99 16.51 -55.45
N ASN A 103 10.71 16.57 -55.87
CA ASN A 103 10.19 16.06 -57.14
C ASN A 103 9.51 17.20 -57.91
#